data_AF-M2N0K1-F1
#
_entry.id   AF-M2N0K1-F1
#
_cell.length_a   1.000
_cell.length_b   1.000
_cell.length_c   1.000
_cell.angle_alpha   90.00
_cell.angle_beta   90.00
_cell.angle_gamma   90.00
#
_symmetry.space_group_name_H-M   'P 1'
#
loop_
_entity.id
_entity.type
_entity.pdbx_description
1 polymer ?
#
loop_
_entity_poly.entity_id
_entity_poly.type
_entity_poly.pdbx_seq_one_letter_code
_entity_poly.pdbx_strand_id
1 'polypeptide(L)'
;DAPPLPPPTEVVSMRIYPVKSCRGIVVDNTRLRKTGLTLDRNWMFIDKSDRKFMTIRTDSSMTLVDTAIIDGKGDDGKPQQQLEISIHGTDARVTIPAFPTKDYLEKNTTLSTVEIWEAETDAYEYPASINKMFCDFFNKDVALVYKGPTARNSGTNGREELYGAAVPHHFADVMSLQIASEASFKDLNRRLREKDPSLGGWTIERFRPNIIVRGRDDHPWEEDTWKRIRIMTTLPDESAIYKIDLDVVARCARCQVPNVNPDTAQKHPKQPWDELMKYRRVDEGGVAKYKPCFGMLCIPKNEGKIKVGASLEVLETTDKHLY
;
A
#
# COMPACT_ATOMS: atom_id res chain seq x y z
N ASP A 1 7.62 31.79 1.98
CA ASP A 1 8.76 30.96 2.43
C ASP A 1 8.29 29.53 2.69
N ALA A 2 9.17 28.54 2.53
CA ALA A 2 8.82 27.15 2.82
C ALA A 2 8.55 26.96 4.33
N PRO A 3 7.68 26.02 4.73
CA PRO A 3 7.48 25.68 6.14
C PRO A 3 8.80 25.29 6.82
N PRO A 4 8.99 25.51 8.14
CA PRO A 4 10.21 25.12 8.82
C PRO A 4 10.42 23.59 8.80
N LEU A 5 11.68 23.15 8.86
CA LEU A 5 11.99 21.72 8.99
C LEU A 5 11.58 21.23 10.39
N PRO A 6 10.79 20.16 10.50
CA PRO A 6 10.48 19.56 11.79
C PRO A 6 11.67 18.78 12.36
N PRO A 7 11.68 18.48 13.66
CA PRO A 7 12.65 17.57 14.24
C PRO A 7 12.52 16.15 13.64
N PRO A 8 13.56 15.31 13.72
CA PRO A 8 13.47 13.92 13.28
C PRO A 8 12.36 13.14 14.00
N THR A 9 11.76 12.21 13.28
CA THR A 9 10.79 11.23 13.79
C THR A 9 11.33 9.81 13.55
N GLU A 10 10.56 8.79 13.90
CA GLU A 10 10.91 7.39 13.61
C GLU A 10 9.79 6.65 12.88
N VAL A 11 10.18 5.58 12.19
CA VAL A 11 9.27 4.58 11.62
C VAL A 11 8.76 3.68 12.74
N VAL A 12 7.46 3.71 13.03
CA VAL A 12 6.85 2.92 14.13
C VAL A 12 6.21 1.63 13.67
N SER A 13 5.83 1.55 12.39
CA SER A 13 5.27 0.34 11.79
C SER A 13 5.47 0.37 10.29
N MET A 14 5.61 -0.81 9.69
CA MET A 14 5.59 -0.97 8.24
C MET A 14 4.62 -2.07 7.85
N ARG A 15 3.97 -1.92 6.70
CA ARG A 15 3.01 -2.87 6.18
C ARG A 15 3.20 -3.04 4.68
N ILE A 16 3.10 -4.28 4.23
CA ILE A 16 3.01 -4.62 2.81
C ILE A 16 1.65 -5.24 2.52
N TYR A 17 1.19 -5.10 1.28
CA TYR A 17 -0.06 -5.67 0.79
C TYR A 17 0.27 -6.58 -0.40
N PRO A 18 0.69 -7.84 -0.17
CA PRO A 18 1.14 -8.73 -1.25
C PRO A 18 0.16 -8.82 -2.41
N VAL A 19 -1.11 -9.01 -2.07
CA VAL A 19 -2.21 -8.98 -3.03
C VAL A 19 -2.93 -7.63 -2.92
N LYS A 20 -3.04 -6.93 -4.05
CA LYS A 20 -3.81 -5.69 -4.16
C LYS A 20 -5.22 -5.88 -3.59
N SER A 21 -5.70 -4.88 -2.84
CA SER A 21 -7.06 -4.85 -2.27
C SER A 21 -7.33 -5.89 -1.17
N CYS A 22 -6.39 -6.81 -0.89
CA CYS A 22 -6.51 -7.78 0.19
C CYS A 22 -5.87 -7.28 1.48
N ARG A 23 -5.99 -8.06 2.57
CA ARG A 23 -5.40 -7.70 3.86
C ARG A 23 -3.88 -7.67 3.78
N GLY A 24 -3.28 -6.66 4.39
CA GLY A 24 -1.82 -6.50 4.43
C GLY A 24 -1.22 -7.02 5.73
N ILE A 25 0.08 -7.30 5.71
CA ILE A 25 0.85 -7.83 6.85
C ILE A 25 1.87 -6.82 7.36
N VAL A 26 2.01 -6.77 8.68
CA VAL A 26 3.05 -5.97 9.33
C VAL A 26 4.40 -6.67 9.14
N VAL A 27 5.43 -5.88 8.85
CA VAL A 27 6.81 -6.36 8.70
C VAL A 27 7.76 -5.51 9.54
N ASP A 28 8.66 -6.17 10.27
CA ASP A 28 9.65 -5.46 11.10
C ASP A 28 10.79 -4.88 10.26
N ASN A 29 11.12 -5.55 9.16
CA ASN A 29 12.13 -5.12 8.21
C ASN A 29 11.75 -5.53 6.79
N THR A 30 12.23 -4.77 5.81
CA THR A 30 12.07 -5.10 4.39
C THR A 30 13.12 -4.35 3.58
N ARG A 31 13.13 -4.57 2.26
CA ARG A 31 13.91 -3.77 1.33
C ARG A 31 12.99 -2.84 0.55
N LEU A 32 13.27 -1.54 0.62
CA LEU A 32 12.68 -0.57 -0.30
C LEU A 32 13.36 -0.70 -1.67
N ARG A 33 12.54 -0.95 -2.68
CA ARG A 33 12.88 -0.99 -4.10
C ARG A 33 12.37 0.27 -4.79
N LYS A 34 12.82 0.53 -6.01
CA LYS A 34 12.20 1.57 -6.85
C LYS A 34 10.69 1.34 -7.06
N THR A 35 10.26 0.07 -7.08
CA THR A 35 8.85 -0.34 -7.23
C THR A 35 8.05 -0.37 -5.93
N GLY A 36 8.60 0.10 -4.80
CA GLY A 36 7.95 0.09 -3.49
C GLY A 36 8.63 -0.85 -2.49
N LEU A 37 7.93 -1.21 -1.41
CA LEU A 37 8.43 -2.22 -0.48
C LEU A 37 8.43 -3.59 -1.16
N THR A 38 9.44 -4.40 -0.87
CA THR A 38 9.54 -5.76 -1.41
C THR A 38 8.28 -6.56 -1.07
N LEU A 39 7.71 -7.21 -2.09
CA LEU A 39 6.43 -7.93 -2.07
C LEU A 39 5.18 -7.05 -1.91
N ASP A 40 5.23 -5.72 -1.99
CA ASP A 40 4.02 -4.89 -1.99
C ASP A 40 3.32 -4.90 -3.35
N ARG A 41 2.06 -5.36 -3.38
CA ARG A 41 1.15 -5.36 -4.53
C ARG A 41 1.73 -6.02 -5.78
N ASN A 42 2.49 -7.10 -5.58
CA ASN A 42 3.00 -7.95 -6.66
C ASN A 42 1.90 -8.79 -7.30
N TRP A 43 0.83 -9.07 -6.55
CA TRP A 43 -0.34 -9.82 -7.01
C TRP A 43 -1.60 -8.97 -6.99
N MET A 44 -2.60 -9.43 -7.72
CA MET A 44 -3.92 -8.81 -7.83
C MET A 44 -4.95 -9.87 -8.22
N PHE A 45 -6.20 -9.70 -7.81
CA PHE A 45 -7.30 -10.47 -8.39
C PHE A 45 -7.90 -9.72 -9.58
N ILE A 46 -8.28 -10.45 -10.62
CA ILE A 46 -9.09 -9.96 -11.74
C ILE A 46 -10.42 -10.70 -11.79
N ASP A 47 -11.46 -10.04 -12.32
CA ASP A 47 -12.65 -10.71 -12.82
C ASP A 47 -12.34 -11.25 -14.23
N LYS A 48 -12.59 -12.54 -14.48
CA LYS A 48 -12.24 -13.16 -15.77
C LYS A 48 -13.21 -12.78 -16.89
N SER A 49 -14.40 -12.30 -16.56
CA SER A 49 -15.41 -11.91 -17.56
C SER A 49 -14.99 -10.68 -18.36
N ASP A 50 -14.30 -9.72 -17.73
CA ASP A 50 -13.86 -8.47 -18.34
C ASP A 50 -12.35 -8.20 -18.22
N ARG A 51 -11.61 -9.09 -17.53
CA ARG A 51 -10.15 -8.99 -17.27
C ARG A 51 -9.75 -7.78 -16.43
N LYS A 52 -10.70 -7.15 -15.73
CA LYS A 52 -10.45 -5.98 -14.89
C LYS A 52 -10.10 -6.40 -13.48
N PHE A 53 -9.23 -5.61 -12.86
CA PHE A 53 -8.87 -5.81 -11.47
C PHE A 53 -10.05 -5.67 -10.50
N MET A 54 -10.03 -6.49 -9.45
CA MET A 54 -10.94 -6.36 -8.32
C MET A 54 -10.42 -5.33 -7.29
N THR A 55 -11.36 -4.63 -6.65
CA THR A 55 -11.04 -3.59 -5.67
C THR A 55 -11.99 -3.57 -4.49
N ILE A 56 -11.49 -3.17 -3.31
CA ILE A 56 -12.32 -2.93 -2.11
C ILE A 56 -13.48 -1.95 -2.40
N ARG A 57 -13.31 -1.07 -3.41
CA ARG A 57 -14.36 -0.12 -3.81
C ARG A 57 -15.61 -0.81 -4.36
N THR A 58 -15.42 -1.90 -5.09
CA THR A 58 -16.49 -2.67 -5.75
C THR A 58 -16.86 -3.91 -4.96
N ASP A 59 -15.93 -4.51 -4.23
CA ASP A 59 -16.13 -5.71 -3.43
C ASP A 59 -15.33 -5.63 -2.11
N SER A 60 -16.00 -5.31 -1.00
CA SER A 60 -15.33 -5.16 0.30
C SER A 60 -14.87 -6.49 0.90
N SER A 61 -15.41 -7.63 0.43
CA SER A 61 -15.05 -8.97 0.90
C SER A 61 -13.57 -9.29 0.66
N MET A 62 -12.90 -8.58 -0.27
CA MET A 62 -11.45 -8.69 -0.47
C MET A 62 -10.65 -8.44 0.82
N THR A 63 -11.17 -7.65 1.76
CA THR A 63 -10.52 -7.42 3.06
C THR A 63 -10.48 -8.66 3.96
N LEU A 64 -11.27 -9.69 3.64
CA LEU A 64 -11.30 -11.00 4.28
C LEU A 64 -10.42 -12.03 3.56
N VAL A 65 -9.66 -11.62 2.54
CA VAL A 65 -8.58 -12.43 2.00
C VAL A 65 -7.31 -12.08 2.76
N ASP A 66 -6.88 -13.03 3.59
CA ASP A 66 -5.68 -12.94 4.41
C ASP A 66 -4.44 -13.28 3.58
N THR A 67 -3.32 -12.66 3.95
CA THR A 67 -2.00 -12.95 3.36
C THR A 67 -0.99 -13.18 4.45
N ALA A 68 -0.02 -14.05 4.21
CA ALA A 68 1.13 -14.26 5.08
C ALA A 68 2.36 -14.65 4.26
N ILE A 69 3.56 -14.30 4.75
CA ILE A 69 4.81 -14.83 4.22
C ILE A 69 5.30 -15.89 5.20
N ILE A 70 5.42 -17.13 4.72
CA ILE A 70 5.80 -18.28 5.53
C ILE A 70 7.04 -18.96 4.94
N ASP A 71 7.78 -19.67 5.78
CA ASP A 71 8.86 -20.54 5.30
C ASP A 71 8.28 -21.83 4.73
N GLY A 72 8.80 -22.25 3.57
CA GLY A 72 8.41 -23.47 2.91
C GLY A 72 9.55 -24.04 2.06
N LYS A 73 9.20 -24.85 1.06
CA LYS A 73 10.15 -25.40 0.10
C LYS A 73 9.70 -25.06 -1.31
N GLY A 74 10.66 -24.74 -2.19
CA GLY A 74 10.40 -24.62 -3.63
C GLY A 74 10.23 -25.98 -4.29
N ASP A 75 9.90 -25.98 -5.58
CA ASP A 75 9.78 -27.20 -6.41
C ASP A 75 11.09 -28.02 -6.44
N ASP A 76 12.24 -27.37 -6.20
CA ASP A 76 13.56 -28.00 -6.10
C ASP A 76 13.87 -28.57 -4.70
N GLY A 77 12.90 -28.51 -3.79
CA GLY A 77 13.01 -28.98 -2.41
C GLY A 77 13.82 -28.06 -1.49
N LYS A 78 14.38 -26.95 -2.00
CA LYS A 78 15.18 -26.02 -1.21
C LYS A 78 14.30 -25.08 -0.39
N PRO A 79 14.77 -24.61 0.78
CA PRO A 79 14.06 -23.60 1.55
C PRO A 79 13.74 -22.36 0.72
N GLN A 80 12.49 -21.93 0.76
CA GLN A 80 12.02 -20.73 0.08
C GLN A 80 10.84 -20.12 0.84
N GLN A 81 10.74 -18.79 0.84
CA GLN A 81 9.55 -18.10 1.33
C GLN A 81 8.36 -18.29 0.38
N GLN A 82 7.21 -18.59 0.95
CA GLN A 82 5.93 -18.75 0.28
C GLN A 82 4.99 -17.62 0.69
N LEU A 83 4.15 -17.17 -0.24
CA LEU A 83 2.95 -16.39 0.03
C LEU A 83 1.81 -17.37 0.30
N GLU A 84 1.33 -17.40 1.54
CA GLU A 84 0.07 -18.03 1.89
C GLU A 84 -1.06 -17.01 1.68
N ILE A 85 -2.14 -17.44 1.03
CA ILE A 85 -3.36 -16.66 0.83
C ILE A 85 -4.52 -17.51 1.34
N SER A 86 -5.31 -16.97 2.26
CA SER A 86 -6.39 -17.70 2.93
C SER A 86 -7.68 -16.88 3.02
N ILE A 87 -8.81 -17.56 3.25
CA ILE A 87 -10.09 -16.90 3.50
C ILE A 87 -10.30 -16.79 5.00
N HIS A 88 -10.47 -15.56 5.48
CA HIS A 88 -10.60 -15.25 6.89
C HIS A 88 -11.74 -16.03 7.54
N GLY A 89 -11.46 -16.64 8.70
CA GLY A 89 -12.43 -17.44 9.45
C GLY A 89 -12.72 -18.82 8.85
N THR A 90 -11.90 -19.31 7.92
CA THR A 90 -12.02 -20.65 7.33
C THR A 90 -10.65 -21.35 7.27
N ASP A 91 -10.64 -22.64 6.94
CA ASP A 91 -9.39 -23.39 6.71
C ASP A 91 -8.86 -23.28 5.27
N ALA A 92 -9.63 -22.67 4.36
CA ALA A 92 -9.28 -22.58 2.94
C ALA A 92 -8.04 -21.71 2.75
N ARG A 93 -7.01 -22.29 2.13
CA ARG A 93 -5.72 -21.63 1.87
C ARG A 93 -5.02 -22.21 0.65
N VAL A 94 -4.20 -21.39 0.02
CA VAL A 94 -3.22 -21.79 -1.00
C VAL A 94 -1.87 -21.18 -0.66
N THR A 95 -0.81 -21.86 -1.08
CA THR A 95 0.57 -21.37 -0.97
C THR A 95 1.21 -21.33 -2.34
N ILE A 96 1.85 -20.22 -2.66
CA ILE A 96 2.62 -20.00 -3.89
C ILE A 96 3.96 -19.37 -3.55
N PRO A 97 5.02 -19.53 -4.36
CA PRO A 97 6.30 -18.92 -4.08
C PRO A 97 6.19 -17.39 -3.93
N ALA A 98 6.74 -16.82 -2.85
CA ALA A 98 6.77 -15.37 -2.67
C ALA A 98 7.74 -14.69 -3.66
N PHE A 99 8.75 -15.42 -4.12
CA PHE A 99 9.71 -14.98 -5.14
C PHE A 99 9.73 -16.00 -6.28
N PRO A 100 8.68 -16.06 -7.10
CA PRO A 100 8.59 -17.06 -8.16
C PRO A 100 9.68 -16.82 -9.21
N THR A 101 10.37 -17.88 -9.63
CA THR A 101 11.32 -17.82 -10.73
C THR A 101 10.60 -17.74 -12.06
N LYS A 102 11.31 -17.33 -13.11
CA LYS A 102 10.76 -17.32 -14.48
C LYS A 102 10.26 -18.72 -14.88
N ASP A 103 11.07 -19.75 -14.68
CA ASP A 103 10.73 -21.14 -14.99
C ASP A 103 9.48 -21.62 -14.24
N TYR A 104 9.35 -21.25 -12.95
CA TYR A 104 8.14 -21.56 -12.18
C TYR A 104 6.91 -20.91 -12.80
N LEU A 105 7.00 -19.63 -13.19
CA LEU A 105 5.88 -18.91 -13.80
C LEU A 105 5.52 -19.51 -15.17
N GLU A 106 6.48 -19.79 -16.03
CA GLU A 106 6.22 -20.40 -17.34
C GLU A 106 5.56 -21.78 -17.24
N LYS A 107 5.90 -22.56 -16.20
CA LYS A 107 5.32 -23.89 -15.96
C LYS A 107 3.95 -23.85 -15.30
N ASN A 108 3.72 -22.91 -14.39
CA ASN A 108 2.58 -22.93 -13.47
C ASN A 108 1.57 -21.80 -13.72
N THR A 109 1.78 -20.93 -14.71
CA THR A 109 0.89 -19.81 -15.01
C THR A 109 0.76 -19.59 -16.51
N THR A 110 -0.16 -18.73 -16.93
CA THR A 110 -0.26 -18.26 -18.32
C THR A 110 -0.08 -16.76 -18.37
N LEU A 111 0.83 -16.26 -19.21
CA LEU A 111 0.98 -14.81 -19.40
C LEU A 111 -0.22 -14.28 -20.19
N SER A 112 -0.86 -13.23 -19.68
CA SER A 112 -2.10 -12.70 -20.22
C SER A 112 -2.17 -11.17 -20.08
N THR A 113 -3.01 -10.53 -20.88
CA THR A 113 -3.33 -9.11 -20.73
C THR A 113 -4.45 -8.92 -19.70
N VAL A 114 -4.28 -7.92 -18.83
CA VAL A 114 -5.24 -7.52 -17.81
C VAL A 114 -5.34 -5.99 -17.75
N GLU A 115 -6.46 -5.47 -17.25
CA GLU A 115 -6.69 -4.02 -17.14
C GLU A 115 -6.65 -3.56 -15.68
N ILE A 116 -5.91 -2.47 -15.43
CA ILE A 116 -5.91 -1.73 -14.16
C ILE A 116 -6.02 -0.23 -14.44
N TRP A 117 -7.09 0.39 -13.93
CA TRP A 117 -7.38 1.81 -14.13
C TRP A 117 -7.35 2.23 -15.61
N GLU A 118 -8.07 1.50 -16.47
CA GLU A 118 -8.15 1.77 -17.92
C GLU A 118 -6.81 1.61 -18.68
N ALA A 119 -5.77 1.11 -18.00
CA ALA A 119 -4.48 0.78 -18.60
C ALA A 119 -4.27 -0.73 -18.67
N GLU A 120 -3.90 -1.23 -19.84
CA GLU A 120 -3.52 -2.62 -20.03
C GLU A 120 -2.11 -2.89 -19.48
N THR A 121 -1.91 -4.08 -18.92
CA THR A 121 -0.60 -4.59 -18.53
C THR A 121 -0.59 -6.12 -18.63
N ASP A 122 0.60 -6.69 -18.61
CA ASP A 122 0.77 -8.13 -18.58
C ASP A 122 0.76 -8.68 -17.15
N ALA A 123 0.19 -9.87 -17.01
CA ALA A 123 0.18 -10.60 -15.75
C ALA A 123 0.19 -12.12 -15.98
N TYR A 124 0.92 -12.82 -15.13
CA TYR A 124 0.95 -14.27 -15.04
C TYR A 124 -0.29 -14.74 -14.27
N GLU A 125 -1.23 -15.37 -14.95
CA GLU A 125 -2.47 -15.89 -14.39
C GLU A 125 -2.28 -17.29 -13.82
N TYR A 126 -2.62 -17.48 -12.55
CA TYR A 126 -2.59 -18.79 -11.91
C TYR A 126 -3.74 -19.68 -12.40
N PRO A 127 -3.58 -21.02 -12.39
CA PRO A 127 -4.58 -21.96 -12.88
C PRO A 127 -5.77 -22.11 -11.94
N ALA A 128 -6.81 -22.78 -12.43
CA ALA A 128 -8.03 -23.07 -11.67
C ALA A 128 -7.77 -23.82 -10.34
N SER A 129 -6.70 -24.63 -10.26
CA SER A 129 -6.31 -25.31 -9.01
C SER A 129 -5.93 -24.35 -7.88
N ILE A 130 -5.43 -23.15 -8.21
CA ILE A 130 -5.19 -22.07 -7.24
C ILE A 130 -6.46 -21.24 -7.04
N ASN A 131 -7.17 -20.93 -8.13
CA ASN A 131 -8.25 -19.95 -8.09
C ASN A 131 -9.58 -20.48 -7.56
N LYS A 132 -9.80 -21.81 -7.55
CA LYS A 132 -11.11 -22.40 -7.21
C LYS A 132 -11.68 -21.89 -5.88
N MET A 133 -10.88 -21.86 -4.82
CA MET A 133 -11.35 -21.39 -3.51
C MET A 133 -11.75 -19.91 -3.51
N PHE A 134 -11.11 -19.09 -4.34
CA PHE A 134 -11.44 -17.68 -4.48
C PHE A 134 -12.70 -17.49 -5.32
N CYS A 135 -12.88 -18.29 -6.38
CA CYS A 135 -14.12 -18.27 -7.14
C CYS A 135 -15.33 -18.64 -6.27
N ASP A 136 -15.17 -19.67 -5.43
CA ASP A 136 -16.20 -20.08 -4.47
C ASP A 136 -16.46 -18.97 -3.44
N PHE A 137 -15.42 -18.30 -2.92
CA PHE A 137 -15.54 -17.21 -1.95
C PHE A 137 -16.20 -15.94 -2.50
N PHE A 138 -15.76 -15.46 -3.67
CA PHE A 138 -16.31 -14.24 -4.28
C PHE A 138 -17.62 -14.50 -5.03
N ASN A 139 -18.01 -15.76 -5.22
CA ASN A 139 -19.12 -16.20 -6.07
C ASN A 139 -19.03 -15.60 -7.49
N LYS A 140 -17.82 -15.60 -8.05
CA LYS A 140 -17.45 -15.00 -9.35
C LYS A 140 -16.32 -15.80 -9.99
N ASP A 141 -16.20 -15.80 -11.32
CA ASP A 141 -15.02 -16.38 -11.98
C ASP A 141 -13.86 -15.39 -11.89
N VAL A 142 -12.97 -15.61 -10.93
CA VAL A 142 -11.83 -14.72 -10.65
C VAL A 142 -10.51 -15.43 -10.92
N ALA A 143 -9.46 -14.66 -11.15
CA ALA A 143 -8.10 -15.18 -11.15
C ALA A 143 -7.16 -14.32 -10.31
N LEU A 144 -6.33 -14.99 -9.50
CA LEU A 144 -5.12 -14.41 -8.98
C LEU A 144 -4.11 -14.27 -10.12
N VAL A 145 -3.49 -13.09 -10.22
CA VAL A 145 -2.44 -12.81 -11.20
C VAL A 145 -1.20 -12.23 -10.51
N TYR A 146 -0.02 -12.56 -11.01
CA TYR A 146 1.28 -12.00 -10.61
C TYR A 146 1.79 -11.05 -11.69
N LYS A 147 2.43 -9.94 -11.31
CA LYS A 147 2.85 -8.90 -12.26
C LYS A 147 3.77 -9.48 -13.36
N GLY A 148 3.42 -9.24 -14.61
CA GLY A 148 4.20 -9.65 -15.78
C GLY A 148 5.47 -8.82 -15.98
N PRO A 149 6.35 -9.23 -16.92
CA PRO A 149 7.64 -8.59 -17.14
C PRO A 149 7.57 -7.14 -17.68
N THR A 150 6.46 -6.73 -18.30
CA THR A 150 6.34 -5.40 -18.92
C THR A 150 6.25 -4.33 -17.84
N ALA A 151 7.15 -3.34 -17.86
CA ALA A 151 7.14 -2.26 -16.88
C ALA A 151 5.81 -1.49 -16.95
N ARG A 152 5.14 -1.35 -15.80
CA ARG A 152 4.00 -0.45 -15.63
C ARG A 152 4.51 0.77 -14.89
N ASN A 153 4.30 1.95 -15.47
CA ASN A 153 4.72 3.21 -14.85
C ASN A 153 3.59 3.78 -14.00
N SER A 154 3.95 4.47 -12.92
CA SER A 154 3.02 5.26 -12.10
C SER A 154 2.42 6.39 -12.92
N GLY A 155 1.09 6.40 -13.06
CA GLY A 155 0.35 7.62 -13.38
C GLY A 155 0.60 8.60 -12.25
N THR A 156 1.16 9.76 -12.57
CA THR A 156 1.65 10.69 -11.56
C THR A 156 0.66 11.84 -11.41
N ASN A 157 0.05 11.90 -10.22
CA ASN A 157 -0.91 12.95 -9.86
C ASN A 157 -0.19 14.14 -9.21
N GLY A 158 1.06 13.99 -8.79
CA GLY A 158 1.85 15.12 -8.28
C GLY A 158 2.40 16.03 -9.38
N ARG A 159 2.92 17.20 -8.99
CA ARG A 159 3.66 18.07 -9.92
C ARG A 159 4.99 17.44 -10.34
N GLU A 160 5.23 17.36 -11.64
CA GLU A 160 6.43 16.73 -12.24
C GLU A 160 7.74 17.29 -11.67
N GLU A 161 7.79 18.59 -11.37
CA GLU A 161 8.93 19.26 -10.74
C GLU A 161 9.35 18.65 -9.37
N LEU A 162 8.49 17.88 -8.71
CA LEU A 162 8.76 17.27 -7.41
C LEU A 162 9.38 15.88 -7.49
N TYR A 163 9.23 15.15 -8.60
CA TYR A 163 9.71 13.75 -8.72
C TYR A 163 10.43 13.43 -10.03
N GLY A 164 10.26 14.25 -11.07
CA GLY A 164 10.86 14.07 -12.38
C GLY A 164 10.12 13.03 -13.22
N ALA A 165 10.80 11.93 -13.55
CA ALA A 165 10.30 10.94 -14.50
C ALA A 165 9.30 9.94 -13.88
N ALA A 166 8.53 9.28 -14.73
CA ALA A 166 7.65 8.19 -14.33
C ALA A 166 8.43 7.02 -13.71
N VAL A 167 7.87 6.39 -12.68
CA VAL A 167 8.56 5.35 -11.89
C VAL A 167 7.83 4.02 -12.07
N PRO A 168 8.56 2.91 -12.28
CA PRO A 168 7.92 1.61 -12.39
C PRO A 168 7.29 1.20 -11.05
N HIS A 169 6.14 0.54 -11.11
CA HIS A 169 5.46 -0.05 -9.96
C HIS A 169 4.66 -1.30 -10.37
N HIS A 170 4.29 -2.13 -9.37
CA HIS A 170 3.56 -3.38 -9.62
C HIS A 170 2.07 -3.14 -9.85
N PHE A 171 1.19 -3.40 -8.88
CA PHE A 171 -0.26 -3.17 -8.99
C PHE A 171 -0.79 -2.08 -8.03
N ALA A 172 0.07 -1.17 -7.56
CA ALA A 172 -0.35 0.02 -6.82
C ALA A 172 -1.27 0.93 -7.64
N ASP A 173 -2.15 1.73 -6.99
CA ASP A 173 -3.10 2.61 -7.70
C ASP A 173 -2.38 3.70 -8.48
N VAL A 174 -1.67 4.57 -7.76
CA VAL A 174 -1.02 5.78 -8.29
C VAL A 174 0.49 5.68 -8.12
N MET A 175 0.94 5.53 -6.87
CA MET A 175 2.36 5.40 -6.49
C MET A 175 2.59 4.16 -5.61
N SER A 176 3.81 3.64 -5.64
CA SER A 176 4.22 2.43 -4.93
C SER A 176 4.23 2.54 -3.40
N LEU A 177 4.40 3.74 -2.86
CA LEU A 177 4.60 3.95 -1.44
C LEU A 177 3.66 5.02 -0.90
N GLN A 178 3.04 4.72 0.23
CA GLN A 178 2.33 5.69 1.05
C GLN A 178 2.95 5.79 2.45
N ILE A 179 3.20 7.01 2.90
CA ILE A 179 3.60 7.33 4.27
C ILE A 179 2.40 7.94 5.01
N ALA A 180 2.22 7.57 6.27
CA ALA A 180 1.22 8.19 7.14
C ALA A 180 1.78 8.42 8.54
N SER A 181 1.28 9.45 9.22
CA SER A 181 1.68 9.80 10.59
C SER A 181 0.70 9.21 11.61
N GLU A 182 1.23 8.60 12.67
CA GLU A 182 0.45 8.15 13.82
C GLU A 182 -0.22 9.33 14.53
N ALA A 183 0.49 10.46 14.68
CA ALA A 183 -0.08 11.69 15.26
C ALA A 183 -1.30 12.21 14.47
N SER A 184 -1.21 12.23 13.14
CA SER A 184 -2.33 12.60 12.26
C SER A 184 -3.50 11.63 12.41
N PHE A 185 -3.20 10.34 12.54
CA PHE A 185 -4.21 9.32 12.77
C PHE A 185 -4.89 9.46 14.14
N LYS A 186 -4.13 9.78 15.19
CA LYS A 186 -4.66 10.07 16.53
C LYS A 186 -5.61 11.28 16.50
N ASP A 187 -5.27 12.34 15.78
CA ASP A 187 -6.15 13.51 15.62
C ASP A 187 -7.48 13.13 14.94
N LEU A 188 -7.44 12.36 13.84
CA LEU A 188 -8.65 11.85 13.19
C LEU A 188 -9.50 11.02 14.16
N ASN A 189 -8.88 10.08 14.87
CA ASN A 189 -9.57 9.21 15.83
C ASN A 189 -10.16 10.01 17.00
N ARG A 190 -9.47 11.04 17.49
CA ARG A 190 -9.99 11.96 18.51
C ARG A 190 -11.26 12.66 18.02
N ARG A 191 -11.24 13.25 16.82
CA ARG A 191 -12.41 13.91 16.20
C ARG A 191 -13.59 12.97 16.01
N LEU A 192 -13.33 11.73 15.58
CA LEU A 192 -14.37 10.72 15.42
C LEU A 192 -15.04 10.36 16.75
N ARG A 193 -14.24 10.17 17.82
CA ARG A 193 -14.76 9.90 19.17
C ARG A 193 -15.53 11.08 19.76
N GLU A 194 -15.05 12.31 19.55
CA GLU A 194 -15.76 13.52 19.98
C GLU A 194 -17.12 13.68 19.29
N LYS A 195 -17.21 13.27 18.03
CA LYS A 195 -18.46 13.31 17.26
C LYS A 195 -19.45 12.24 17.70
N ASP A 196 -18.97 11.02 17.92
CA ASP A 196 -19.80 9.90 18.36
C ASP A 196 -18.92 8.86 19.08
N PRO A 197 -19.00 8.77 20.41
CA PRO A 197 -18.24 7.81 21.22
C PRO A 197 -18.51 6.35 20.87
N SER A 198 -19.64 6.04 20.21
CA SER A 198 -19.99 4.67 19.81
C SER A 198 -19.24 4.19 18.56
N LEU A 199 -18.59 5.08 17.81
CA LEU A 199 -17.90 4.76 16.54
C LEU A 199 -16.68 3.83 16.68
N GLY A 200 -16.35 3.35 17.88
CA GLY A 200 -15.23 2.45 18.13
C GLY A 200 -13.87 3.06 17.76
N GLY A 201 -12.82 2.25 17.85
CA GLY A 201 -11.48 2.64 17.40
C GLY A 201 -11.32 2.39 15.90
N TRP A 202 -10.99 3.42 15.12
CA TRP A 202 -10.58 3.22 13.74
C TRP A 202 -9.14 2.74 13.71
N THR A 203 -8.81 1.88 12.74
CA THR A 203 -7.44 1.36 12.52
C THR A 203 -6.80 2.02 11.31
N ILE A 204 -5.50 2.31 11.40
CA ILE A 204 -4.77 3.02 10.33
C ILE A 204 -4.65 2.17 9.06
N GLU A 205 -4.75 0.85 9.18
CA GLU A 205 -4.71 -0.09 8.05
C GLU A 205 -5.85 0.13 7.03
N ARG A 206 -6.97 0.73 7.46
CA ARG A 206 -8.06 1.18 6.59
C ARG A 206 -7.58 2.21 5.56
N PHE A 207 -6.55 2.97 5.91
CA PHE A 207 -5.89 3.92 5.02
C PHE A 207 -4.84 3.27 4.12
N ARG A 208 -4.45 2.04 4.45
CA ARG A 208 -3.48 1.22 3.73
C ARG A 208 -2.09 1.86 3.52
N PRO A 209 -1.51 2.59 4.51
CA PRO A 209 -0.15 3.09 4.37
C PRO A 209 0.87 1.94 4.35
N ASN A 210 2.03 2.19 3.78
CA ASN A 210 3.16 1.26 3.77
C ASN A 210 4.13 1.54 4.93
N ILE A 211 4.40 2.82 5.19
CA ILE A 211 5.27 3.25 6.29
C ILE A 211 4.46 4.16 7.21
N ILE A 212 4.42 3.81 8.49
CA ILE A 212 3.80 4.62 9.53
C ILE A 212 4.92 5.22 10.36
N VAL A 213 4.90 6.53 10.50
CA VAL A 213 5.86 7.29 11.32
C VAL A 213 5.18 7.76 12.60
N ARG A 214 5.96 7.94 13.68
CA ARG A 214 5.42 8.46 14.95
C ARG A 214 4.75 9.82 14.74
N GLY A 215 5.46 10.73 14.09
CA GLY A 215 5.01 12.11 13.96
C GLY A 215 4.98 12.84 15.31
N ARG A 216 4.35 14.01 15.32
CA ARG A 216 4.31 14.91 16.47
C ARG A 216 2.86 15.13 16.91
N ASP A 217 2.53 14.74 18.13
CA ASP A 217 1.16 14.85 18.66
C ASP A 217 0.71 16.33 18.76
N ASP A 218 1.64 17.28 18.90
CA ASP A 218 1.37 18.73 18.88
C ASP A 218 1.26 19.33 17.46
N HIS A 219 1.67 18.59 16.42
CA HIS A 219 1.62 18.99 15.01
C HIS A 219 1.06 17.85 14.14
N PRO A 220 -0.21 17.43 14.34
CA PRO A 220 -0.83 16.48 13.43
C PRO A 220 -0.89 17.08 12.01
N TRP A 221 -0.78 16.22 11.00
CA TRP A 221 -0.79 16.56 9.58
C TRP A 221 0.48 17.26 9.06
N GLU A 222 1.54 17.38 9.87
CA GLU A 222 2.82 17.98 9.47
C GLU A 222 3.43 17.31 8.23
N GLU A 223 3.13 16.03 7.98
CA GLU A 223 3.57 15.30 6.79
C GLU A 223 3.06 15.89 5.48
N ASP A 224 1.97 16.67 5.50
CA ASP A 224 1.45 17.37 4.32
C ASP A 224 2.44 18.38 3.74
N THR A 225 3.46 18.78 4.51
CA THR A 225 4.45 19.77 4.13
C THR A 225 5.78 19.17 3.71
N TRP A 226 5.97 17.87 3.86
CA TRP A 226 7.26 17.24 3.56
C TRP A 226 7.43 17.13 2.06
N LYS A 227 8.54 17.64 1.53
CA LYS A 227 8.90 17.54 0.11
C LYS A 227 9.92 16.44 -0.14
N ARG A 228 10.91 16.34 0.75
CA ARG A 228 11.95 15.31 0.68
C ARG A 228 12.28 14.83 2.08
N ILE A 229 12.42 13.51 2.21
CA ILE A 229 12.72 12.87 3.48
C ILE A 229 13.87 11.88 3.31
N ARG A 230 14.55 11.56 4.41
CA ARG A 230 15.57 10.51 4.49
C ARG A 230 15.24 9.55 5.61
N ILE A 231 15.21 8.26 5.30
CA ILE A 231 15.15 7.18 6.27
C ILE A 231 16.56 6.64 6.50
N MET A 232 16.99 6.61 7.76
CA MET A 232 18.27 6.06 8.18
C MET A 232 18.05 4.78 8.98
N THR A 233 18.58 3.68 8.47
CA THR A 233 18.44 2.36 9.09
C THR A 233 19.81 1.78 9.43
N THR A 234 19.97 1.39 10.68
CA THR A 234 21.08 0.57 11.16
C THR A 234 20.55 -0.83 11.46
N LEU A 235 21.24 -1.86 11.00
CA LEU A 235 20.89 -3.25 11.29
C LEU A 235 21.92 -3.82 12.28
N PRO A 236 21.51 -4.60 13.30
CA PRO A 236 22.44 -5.10 14.33
C PRO A 236 23.65 -5.84 13.78
N ASP A 237 23.45 -6.59 12.69
CA ASP A 237 24.47 -7.46 12.09
C ASP A 237 25.25 -6.77 10.95
N GLU A 238 25.07 -5.46 10.74
CA GLU A 238 25.71 -4.72 9.66
C GLU A 238 26.34 -3.42 10.15
N SER A 239 27.59 -3.17 9.77
CA SER A 239 28.29 -1.92 10.06
C SER A 239 27.80 -0.74 9.21
N ALA A 240 27.10 -1.02 8.11
CA ALA A 240 26.62 -0.02 7.17
C ALA A 240 25.31 0.62 7.66
N ILE A 241 25.23 1.95 7.54
CA ILE A 241 23.98 2.70 7.70
C ILE A 241 23.35 2.85 6.31
N TYR A 242 22.14 2.31 6.14
CA TYR A 242 21.35 2.56 4.94
C TYR A 242 20.73 3.94 5.02
N LYS A 243 21.00 4.78 4.02
CA LYS A 243 20.37 6.10 3.85
C LYS A 243 19.49 6.06 2.61
N ILE A 244 18.20 6.26 2.79
CA ILE A 244 17.22 6.16 1.72
C ILE A 244 16.47 7.47 1.61
N ASP A 245 16.61 8.13 0.46
CA ASP A 245 15.90 9.37 0.17
C ASP A 245 14.60 9.07 -0.56
N LEU A 246 13.54 9.75 -0.15
CA LEU A 246 12.25 9.70 -0.82
C LEU A 246 11.81 11.12 -1.17
N ASP A 247 11.36 11.28 -2.42
CA ASP A 247 10.58 12.45 -2.79
C ASP A 247 9.13 12.20 -2.33
N VAL A 248 8.58 13.15 -1.59
CA VAL A 248 7.18 13.17 -1.19
C VAL A 248 6.45 13.98 -2.25
N VAL A 249 5.46 13.39 -2.90
CA VAL A 249 5.03 13.87 -4.22
C VAL A 249 3.68 14.55 -4.15
N ALA A 250 2.70 13.88 -3.56
CA ALA A 250 1.33 14.36 -3.50
C ALA A 250 0.63 13.85 -2.25
N ARG A 251 -0.37 14.61 -1.78
CA ARG A 251 -1.26 14.16 -0.72
C ARG A 251 -2.09 12.99 -1.23
N CYS A 252 -2.28 11.96 -0.42
CA CYS A 252 -3.05 10.80 -0.85
C CYS A 252 -4.56 11.10 -0.78
N ALA A 253 -5.15 11.48 -1.93
CA ALA A 253 -6.59 11.61 -2.07
C ALA A 253 -7.29 10.29 -1.73
N ARG A 254 -8.23 10.36 -0.79
CA ARG A 254 -8.95 9.19 -0.30
C ARG A 254 -10.19 8.94 -1.14
N CYS A 255 -10.59 7.67 -1.22
CA CYS A 255 -11.93 7.24 -1.58
C CYS A 255 -12.63 6.74 -0.30
N GLN A 256 -13.79 6.08 -0.43
CA GLN A 256 -14.52 5.53 0.72
C GLN A 256 -13.99 4.17 1.21
N VAL A 257 -12.87 3.66 0.70
CA VAL A 257 -12.24 2.42 1.20
C VAL A 257 -11.97 2.46 2.70
N PRO A 258 -11.52 3.57 3.32
CA PRO A 258 -11.33 3.63 4.77
C PRO A 258 -12.61 3.38 5.58
N ASN A 259 -13.80 3.50 4.98
CA ASN A 259 -15.06 3.18 5.64
C ASN A 259 -15.27 1.68 5.87
N VAL A 260 -14.55 0.83 5.13
CA VAL A 260 -14.67 -0.62 5.23
C VAL A 260 -13.91 -1.11 6.45
N ASN A 261 -14.59 -1.89 7.29
CA ASN A 261 -13.95 -2.62 8.38
C ASN A 261 -13.15 -3.79 7.81
N PRO A 262 -11.81 -3.83 7.98
CA PRO A 262 -10.99 -4.87 7.39
C PRO A 262 -11.29 -6.27 7.94
N ASP A 263 -11.82 -6.37 9.15
CA ASP A 263 -12.09 -7.66 9.82
C ASP A 263 -13.43 -8.26 9.43
N THR A 264 -14.40 -7.43 9.01
CA THR A 264 -15.78 -7.85 8.75
C THR A 264 -16.27 -7.54 7.34
N ALA A 265 -15.47 -6.85 6.52
CA ALA A 265 -15.85 -6.27 5.23
C ALA A 265 -17.06 -5.31 5.27
N GLN A 266 -17.57 -4.97 6.46
CA GLN A 266 -18.72 -4.07 6.59
C GLN A 266 -18.30 -2.62 6.37
N LYS A 267 -18.99 -1.95 5.43
CA LYS A 267 -18.75 -0.54 5.11
C LYS A 267 -19.62 0.35 5.99
N HIS A 268 -18.99 1.19 6.82
CA HIS A 268 -19.74 2.24 7.50
C HIS A 268 -20.29 3.24 6.44
N PRO A 269 -21.57 3.65 6.51
CA PRO A 269 -22.18 4.49 5.48
C PRO A 269 -21.59 5.90 5.35
N LYS A 270 -20.75 6.33 6.29
CA LYS A 270 -20.35 7.74 6.47
C LYS A 270 -18.91 7.89 6.90
N GLN A 271 -18.44 7.11 7.86
CA GLN A 271 -17.15 7.33 8.50
C GLN A 271 -16.04 6.41 7.98
N PRO A 272 -14.78 6.87 7.95
CA PRO A 272 -14.30 8.18 8.41
C PRO A 272 -14.37 9.25 7.31
N TRP A 273 -14.95 8.93 6.14
CA TRP A 273 -15.07 9.81 4.99
C TRP A 273 -15.67 11.18 5.32
N ASP A 274 -16.85 11.21 5.94
CA ASP A 274 -17.57 12.44 6.27
C ASP A 274 -16.76 13.34 7.20
N GLU A 275 -16.04 12.75 8.16
CA GLU A 275 -15.21 13.53 9.07
C GLU A 275 -14.03 14.15 8.35
N LEU A 276 -13.33 13.37 7.52
CA LEU A 276 -12.23 13.87 6.72
C LEU A 276 -12.70 14.96 5.73
N MET A 277 -13.87 14.82 5.11
CA MET A 277 -14.40 15.80 4.16
C MET A 277 -14.53 17.22 4.74
N LYS A 278 -14.74 17.35 6.06
CA LYS A 278 -14.89 18.64 6.72
C LYS A 278 -13.60 19.46 6.75
N TYR A 279 -12.45 18.82 6.94
CA TYR A 279 -11.20 19.52 7.25
C TYR A 279 -9.97 19.03 6.47
N ARG A 280 -10.11 17.95 5.68
CA ARG A 280 -9.01 17.32 4.92
C ARG A 280 -9.15 17.45 3.41
N ARG A 281 -10.05 18.30 2.91
CA ARG A 281 -10.01 18.78 1.52
C ARG A 281 -8.97 19.88 1.39
N VAL A 282 -7.71 19.48 1.47
CA VAL A 282 -6.54 20.38 1.62
C VAL A 282 -5.68 20.45 0.37
N ASP A 283 -6.09 19.77 -0.70
CA ASP A 283 -5.38 19.76 -1.97
C ASP A 283 -6.26 20.40 -3.04
N GLU A 284 -5.72 21.34 -3.81
CA GLU A 284 -6.47 22.04 -4.85
C GLU A 284 -6.34 21.39 -6.23
N GLY A 285 -5.50 20.37 -6.34
CA GLY A 285 -5.13 19.70 -7.59
C GLY A 285 -6.11 18.61 -8.02
N GLY A 286 -6.32 18.54 -9.34
CA GLY A 286 -7.03 17.46 -10.04
C GLY A 286 -8.31 16.98 -9.36
N VAL A 287 -8.40 15.66 -9.17
CA VAL A 287 -9.54 15.01 -8.49
C VAL A 287 -9.48 15.13 -6.96
N ALA A 288 -8.34 15.54 -6.38
CA ALA A 288 -8.22 15.68 -4.93
C ALA A 288 -8.91 16.93 -4.40
N LYS A 289 -9.10 17.96 -5.23
CA LYS A 289 -9.92 19.15 -4.91
C LYS A 289 -11.26 18.83 -4.24
N TYR A 290 -11.89 17.74 -4.66
CA TYR A 290 -13.20 17.32 -4.16
C TYR A 290 -13.15 16.15 -3.18
N LYS A 291 -11.95 15.69 -2.80
CA LYS A 291 -11.74 14.51 -1.96
C LYS A 291 -10.91 14.86 -0.72
N PRO A 292 -11.11 14.17 0.40
CA PRO A 292 -10.25 14.36 1.54
C PRO A 292 -8.90 13.67 1.32
N CYS A 293 -7.85 14.15 1.97
CA CYS A 293 -6.51 13.57 1.93
C CYS A 293 -6.07 12.99 3.28
N PHE A 294 -5.36 11.86 3.23
CA PHE A 294 -4.72 11.26 4.41
C PHE A 294 -3.44 10.53 4.02
N GLY A 295 -2.31 10.94 4.61
CA GLY A 295 -0.98 10.46 4.27
C GLY A 295 -0.48 10.98 2.92
N MET A 296 0.77 10.66 2.61
CA MET A 296 1.50 11.18 1.46
C MET A 296 1.95 10.04 0.54
N LEU A 297 1.88 10.28 -0.78
CA LEU A 297 2.42 9.40 -1.80
C LEU A 297 3.90 9.74 -2.04
N CYS A 298 4.76 8.72 -2.06
CA CYS A 298 6.19 8.90 -2.12
C CYS A 298 6.83 8.07 -3.24
N ILE A 299 7.96 8.55 -3.74
CA ILE A 299 8.83 7.86 -4.69
C ILE A 299 10.21 7.65 -4.07
N PRO A 300 10.73 6.41 -4.03
CA PRO A 300 12.11 6.14 -3.62
C PRO A 300 13.13 6.67 -4.63
N LYS A 301 14.16 7.38 -4.17
CA LYS A 301 15.29 7.82 -5.02
C LYS A 301 16.38 6.76 -5.13
N ASN A 302 16.54 5.97 -4.09
CA ASN A 302 17.49 4.86 -4.03
C ASN A 302 16.88 3.68 -3.27
N GLU A 303 17.48 2.51 -3.44
CA GLU A 303 17.05 1.29 -2.76
C GLU A 303 17.87 1.03 -1.50
N GLY A 304 17.29 0.32 -0.54
CA GLY A 304 17.98 -0.04 0.69
C GLY A 304 17.11 -0.82 1.65
N LYS A 305 17.71 -1.32 2.72
CA LYS A 305 16.96 -1.98 3.79
C LYS A 305 16.35 -0.93 4.72
N ILE A 306 15.12 -1.18 5.16
CA ILE A 306 14.41 -0.38 6.17
C ILE A 306 13.94 -1.29 7.29
N LYS A 307 13.87 -0.74 8.51
CA LYS A 307 13.41 -1.45 9.71
C LYS A 307 12.53 -0.53 10.55
N VAL A 308 11.59 -1.10 11.31
CA VAL A 308 10.93 -0.40 12.42
C VAL A 308 12.00 0.14 13.40
N GLY A 309 11.79 1.35 13.89
CA GLY A 309 12.77 2.12 14.68
C GLY A 309 13.80 2.89 13.85
N ALA A 310 13.74 2.82 12.51
CA ALA A 310 14.57 3.67 11.66
C ALA A 310 14.22 5.15 11.88
N SER A 311 15.25 6.00 11.95
CA SER A 311 15.08 7.45 12.02
C SER A 311 14.61 7.99 10.67
N LEU A 312 13.73 8.97 10.68
CA LEU A 312 13.28 9.72 9.51
C LEU A 312 13.51 11.21 9.74
N GLU A 313 14.23 11.81 8.81
CA GLU A 313 14.53 13.24 8.78
C GLU A 313 13.83 13.88 7.57
N VAL A 314 13.27 15.08 7.78
CA VAL A 314 12.76 15.90 6.69
C VAL A 314 13.91 16.77 6.18
N LEU A 315 14.23 16.64 4.90
CA LEU A 315 15.32 17.36 4.24
C LEU A 315 14.84 18.65 3.58
N GLU A 316 13.61 18.64 3.05
CA GLU A 316 12.98 19.78 2.42
C GLU A 316 11.47 19.78 2.69
N THR A 317 10.89 20.97 2.78
CA THR A 317 9.45 21.20 2.96
C THR A 317 8.86 22.03 1.82
N THR A 318 7.54 21.97 1.66
CA THR A 318 6.77 22.76 0.71
C THR A 318 5.30 22.87 1.13
N ASP A 319 4.67 23.97 0.77
CA ASP A 319 3.20 24.16 0.82
C ASP A 319 2.54 23.88 -0.54
N LYS A 320 3.34 23.57 -1.57
CA LYS A 320 2.92 23.51 -2.98
C LYS A 320 2.59 22.10 -3.49
N HIS A 321 2.26 21.17 -2.60
CA HIS A 321 1.73 19.88 -3.07
C HIS A 321 0.40 20.11 -3.77
N LEU A 322 0.27 19.52 -4.95
CA LEU A 322 -0.97 19.40 -5.71
C LEU A 322 -1.05 17.96 -6.22
N TYR A 323 -2.24 17.36 -6.10
CA TYR A 323 -2.63 16.08 -6.70
C TYR A 323 -3.15 16.25 -8.13
#